data_AF-A0AAE1GAT3-F1
#
_entry.id   AF-A0AAE1GAT3-F1
#
_cell.length_a   1.000
_cell.length_b   1.000
_cell.length_c   1.000
_cell.angle_alpha   90.00
_cell.angle_beta   90.00
_cell.angle_gamma   90.00
#
_symmetry.space_group_name_H-M   'P 1'
#
loop_
_entity.id
_entity.type
_entity.pdbx_description
1 polymer ?
#
loop_
_entity_poly.entity_id
_entity_poly.type
_entity_poly.pdbx_seq_one_letter_code
_entity_poly.pdbx_strand_id
1 'polypeptide(L)'
;MGIRAGTAPHRAQTPSWSLHRVLSYLTFEGVPLEVCHLLQKALFLLALATGYRASQLAALTRHTAFSSVTPNLTSLTISPSPAFLAKNEQADDRIGPLAVPSFLRDGNFHPLCPVHAFVAYVEATRGASPDHLFYNSRSGNPLFPRSIAHLLCRVIENGDPRHAPRAHSVRGVAASLAFLRTHSVERVRDLGGWASTSSFRTRYLFHSLSPTPCVAMGTPPSIPQGPRGRHMGGRGRRKRKAQLLLSHPPPDAAGTHFFLIGVGERYSAEEGLDTSPHHHQVAPLSVQRQI
;
A
#
# COMPACT_ATOMS: atom_id res chain seq x y z
N MET A 1 4.87 33.29 42.62
CA MET A 1 5.53 32.70 41.43
C MET A 1 4.48 31.96 40.62
N GLY A 2 4.05 32.50 39.49
CA GLY A 2 3.01 31.90 38.64
C GLY A 2 3.62 30.98 37.59
N ILE A 3 3.21 29.71 37.57
CA ILE A 3 3.50 28.77 36.49
C ILE A 3 2.57 29.13 35.33
N ARG A 4 3.11 29.69 34.25
CA ARG A 4 2.37 29.83 32.99
C ARG A 4 2.11 28.42 32.44
N ALA A 5 0.84 28.01 32.44
CA ALA A 5 0.39 26.86 31.67
C ALA A 5 0.67 27.15 30.19
N GLY A 6 1.67 26.49 29.62
CA GLY A 6 1.89 26.49 28.19
C GLY A 6 0.70 25.83 27.52
N THR A 7 -0.13 26.60 26.82
CA THR A 7 -1.18 26.08 25.94
C THR A 7 -0.56 25.06 25.00
N ALA A 8 -0.98 23.79 25.11
CA ALA A 8 -0.55 22.75 24.20
C ALA A 8 -0.82 23.23 22.76
N PRO A 9 0.15 23.12 21.84
CA PRO A 9 0.00 23.64 20.49
C PRO A 9 -1.24 23.00 19.84
N HIS A 10 -2.21 23.83 19.49
CA HIS A 10 -3.40 23.40 18.78
C HIS A 10 -2.95 22.77 17.46
N ARG A 11 -3.13 21.46 17.31
CA ARG A 11 -2.71 20.77 16.10
C ARG A 11 -3.46 21.32 14.89
N ALA A 12 -2.76 21.50 13.78
CA ALA A 12 -3.36 21.90 12.51
C ALA A 12 -4.50 20.94 12.14
N GLN A 13 -5.69 21.52 11.92
CA GLN A 13 -6.89 20.78 11.54
C GLN A 13 -6.90 20.37 10.05
N THR A 14 -5.93 20.87 9.27
CA THR A 14 -5.73 20.63 7.83
C THR A 14 -4.31 20.08 7.61
N PRO A 15 -4.07 19.22 6.60
CA PRO A 15 -2.71 19.00 6.13
C PRO A 15 -2.08 20.33 5.68
N SER A 16 -0.77 20.46 5.87
CA SER A 16 -0.02 21.64 5.41
C SER A 16 0.27 21.64 3.91
N TRP A 17 -0.44 20.84 3.12
CA TRP A 17 -0.23 20.63 1.69
C TRP A 17 -1.54 20.16 1.04
N SER A 18 -1.68 20.41 -0.25
CA SER A 18 -2.88 20.10 -1.05
C SER A 18 -2.78 18.71 -1.67
N LEU A 19 -3.67 17.80 -1.24
CA LEU A 19 -3.79 16.48 -1.87
C LEU A 19 -4.10 16.56 -3.37
N HIS A 20 -4.97 17.48 -3.77
CA HIS A 20 -5.36 17.65 -5.17
C HIS A 20 -4.15 17.97 -6.06
N ARG A 21 -3.26 18.85 -5.61
CA ARG A 21 -2.03 19.20 -6.36
C ARG A 21 -1.07 18.03 -6.47
N VAL A 22 -0.85 17.30 -5.37
CA VAL A 22 0.02 16.11 -5.38
C VAL A 22 -0.54 15.01 -6.29
N LEU A 23 -1.85 14.77 -6.26
CA LEU A 23 -2.49 13.81 -7.17
C LEU A 23 -2.39 14.25 -8.63
N SER A 24 -2.55 15.54 -8.92
CA SER A 24 -2.38 16.08 -10.27
C SER A 24 -0.94 15.90 -10.76
N TYR A 25 0.06 16.14 -9.91
CA TYR A 25 1.47 15.87 -10.21
C TYR A 25 1.74 14.40 -10.54
N LEU A 26 1.14 13.45 -9.79
CA LEU A 26 1.33 12.01 -10.00
C LEU A 26 0.61 11.44 -11.24
N THR A 27 -0.15 12.26 -11.97
CA THR A 27 -0.66 11.85 -13.29
C THR A 27 0.50 11.62 -14.25
N PHE A 28 1.56 12.44 -14.14
CA PHE A 28 2.69 12.50 -15.07
C PHE A 28 2.23 12.66 -16.52
N GLU A 29 1.18 13.47 -16.73
CA GLU A 29 0.69 13.79 -18.07
C GLU A 29 1.77 14.45 -18.93
N GLY A 30 1.92 13.96 -20.16
CA GLY A 30 2.85 14.53 -21.15
C GLY A 30 4.33 14.20 -20.95
N VAL A 31 4.69 13.35 -19.98
CA VAL A 31 6.08 12.93 -19.77
C VAL A 31 6.26 11.41 -19.95
N PRO A 32 7.37 10.96 -20.57
CA PRO A 32 7.73 9.55 -20.58
C PRO A 32 7.88 9.00 -19.15
N LEU A 33 7.23 7.87 -18.88
CA LEU A 33 7.28 7.25 -17.56
C LEU A 33 8.57 6.43 -17.41
N GLU A 34 9.36 6.81 -16.42
CA GLU A 34 10.55 6.10 -15.98
C GLU A 34 10.24 5.30 -14.72
N VAL A 35 11.11 4.35 -14.36
CA VAL A 35 10.94 3.54 -13.13
C VAL A 35 10.80 4.42 -11.87
N CYS A 36 11.47 5.58 -11.84
CA CYS A 36 11.33 6.53 -10.73
C CYS A 36 9.94 7.17 -10.64
N HIS A 37 9.28 7.44 -11.78
CA HIS A 37 7.91 7.95 -11.84
C HIS A 37 6.92 6.89 -11.35
N LEU A 38 7.09 5.65 -11.83
CA LEU A 38 6.28 4.50 -11.40
C LEU A 38 6.43 4.22 -9.90
N LEU A 39 7.65 4.29 -9.37
CA LEU A 39 7.92 4.17 -7.93
C LEU A 39 7.20 5.26 -7.12
N GLN A 40 7.34 6.53 -7.51
CA GLN A 40 6.67 7.64 -6.82
C GLN A 40 5.15 7.45 -6.80
N LYS A 41 4.58 7.07 -7.95
CA LYS A 41 3.14 6.85 -8.13
C LYS A 41 2.64 5.68 -7.30
N ALA A 42 3.25 4.51 -7.43
CA ALA A 42 2.86 3.32 -6.70
C ALA A 42 3.00 3.54 -5.19
N LEU A 43 4.12 4.10 -4.72
CA LEU A 43 4.36 4.32 -3.30
C LEU A 43 3.33 5.27 -2.69
N PHE A 44 3.09 6.41 -3.32
CA PHE A 44 2.17 7.42 -2.77
C PHE A 44 0.71 6.94 -2.82
N LEU A 45 0.28 6.34 -3.93
CA LEU A 45 -1.09 5.83 -4.06
C LEU A 45 -1.34 4.64 -3.13
N LEU A 46 -0.38 3.75 -2.92
CA LEU A 46 -0.51 2.68 -1.94
C LEU A 46 -0.49 3.20 -0.51
N ALA A 47 0.32 4.22 -0.20
CA ALA A 47 0.29 4.87 1.12
C ALA A 47 -1.10 5.46 1.43
N LEU A 48 -1.77 6.06 0.45
CA LEU A 48 -3.16 6.52 0.59
C LEU A 48 -4.15 5.36 0.67
N ALA A 49 -4.06 4.42 -0.27
CA ALA A 49 -5.02 3.33 -0.40
C ALA A 49 -4.97 2.35 0.77
N THR A 50 -3.84 2.22 1.45
CA THR A 50 -3.69 1.36 2.64
C THR A 50 -3.76 2.14 3.95
N GLY A 51 -3.36 3.41 3.94
CA GLY A 51 -3.11 4.17 5.15
C GLY A 51 -1.88 3.68 5.93
N TYR A 52 -1.06 2.79 5.38
CA TYR A 52 0.12 2.25 6.07
C TYR A 52 1.17 3.32 6.38
N ARG A 53 1.86 3.15 7.52
CA ARG A 53 3.02 3.97 7.86
C ARG A 53 4.24 3.53 7.04
N ALA A 54 5.28 4.36 7.00
CA ALA A 54 6.49 4.08 6.22
C ALA A 54 7.13 2.71 6.52
N SER A 55 7.13 2.24 7.78
CA SER A 55 7.66 0.92 8.11
C SER A 55 6.77 -0.25 7.67
N GLN A 56 5.45 -0.07 7.64
CA GLN A 56 4.54 -1.06 7.06
C GLN A 56 4.72 -1.12 5.54
N LEU A 57 4.86 0.04 4.88
CA LEU A 57 5.14 0.10 3.43
C LEU A 57 6.48 -0.57 3.08
N ALA A 58 7.52 -0.41 3.91
CA ALA A 58 8.82 -1.06 3.71
C ALA A 58 8.78 -2.58 3.90
N ALA A 59 7.78 -3.07 4.64
CA ALA A 59 7.57 -4.49 4.91
C ALA A 59 6.67 -5.18 3.88
N LEU A 60 6.14 -4.45 2.89
CA LEU A 60 5.40 -5.06 1.79
C LEU A 60 6.35 -5.87 0.90
N THR A 61 5.87 -7.01 0.40
CA THR A 61 6.63 -7.93 -0.45
C THR A 61 5.92 -8.13 -1.79
N ARG A 62 6.58 -8.76 -2.77
CA ARG A 62 5.97 -9.13 -4.05
C ARG A 62 5.40 -10.54 -4.05
N HIS A 63 5.64 -11.29 -2.97
CA HIS A 63 5.19 -12.66 -2.85
C HIS A 63 3.65 -12.71 -2.93
N THR A 64 3.11 -13.57 -3.78
CA THR A 64 1.68 -13.62 -4.12
C THR A 64 0.77 -13.92 -2.92
N ALA A 65 1.30 -14.62 -1.91
CA ALA A 65 0.61 -14.84 -0.63
C ALA A 65 0.32 -13.55 0.17
N PHE A 66 1.07 -12.47 -0.06
CA PHE A 66 0.95 -11.20 0.68
C PHE A 66 0.59 -10.02 -0.22
N SER A 67 0.81 -10.14 -1.53
CA SER A 67 0.43 -9.14 -2.53
C SER A 67 -0.13 -9.85 -3.76
N SER A 68 -1.45 -9.82 -3.95
CA SER A 68 -2.12 -10.45 -5.10
C SER A 68 -3.15 -9.55 -5.73
N VAL A 69 -3.21 -9.56 -7.06
CA VAL A 69 -4.19 -8.80 -7.84
C VAL A 69 -5.18 -9.79 -8.45
N THR A 70 -6.46 -9.46 -8.40
CA THR A 70 -7.51 -10.25 -9.06
C THR A 70 -7.27 -10.29 -10.57
N PRO A 71 -7.64 -11.36 -11.30
CA PRO A 71 -7.37 -11.48 -12.75
C PRO A 71 -7.88 -10.32 -13.62
N ASN A 72 -9.01 -9.71 -13.24
CA ASN A 72 -9.63 -8.57 -13.92
C ASN A 72 -9.11 -7.20 -13.42
N LEU A 73 -8.05 -7.18 -12.62
CA LEU A 73 -7.47 -5.99 -12.00
C LEU A 73 -8.47 -5.15 -11.19
N THR A 74 -9.55 -5.74 -10.66
CA THR A 74 -10.55 -4.99 -9.89
C THR A 74 -10.14 -4.72 -8.45
N SER A 75 -9.26 -5.53 -7.88
CA SER A 75 -8.75 -5.35 -6.52
C SER A 75 -7.32 -5.88 -6.37
N LEU A 76 -6.59 -5.25 -5.46
CA LEU A 76 -5.31 -5.71 -4.92
C LEU A 76 -5.52 -6.12 -3.46
N THR A 77 -5.21 -7.36 -3.10
CA THR A 77 -5.09 -7.77 -1.70
C THR A 77 -3.64 -7.60 -1.27
N ILE A 78 -3.40 -6.83 -0.21
CA ILE A 78 -2.05 -6.54 0.26
C ILE A 78 -1.92 -6.61 1.79
N SER A 79 -0.83 -7.19 2.27
CA SER A 79 -0.42 -7.20 3.68
C SER A 79 1.10 -7.06 3.82
N PRO A 80 1.59 -6.52 4.95
CA PRO A 80 3.02 -6.59 5.28
C PRO A 80 3.49 -8.03 5.46
N SER A 81 4.80 -8.26 5.27
CA SER A 81 5.46 -9.54 5.52
C SER A 81 5.15 -10.06 6.93
N PRO A 82 4.94 -11.38 7.10
CA PRO A 82 4.72 -11.97 8.41
C PRO A 82 5.94 -11.83 9.34
N ALA A 83 7.14 -11.56 8.81
CA ALA A 83 8.32 -11.27 9.62
C ALA A 83 8.32 -9.86 10.26
N PHE A 84 7.42 -8.96 9.82
CA PHE A 84 7.36 -7.58 10.32
C PHE A 84 6.29 -7.39 11.39
N LEU A 85 6.68 -7.05 12.62
CA LEU A 85 5.73 -6.69 13.67
C LEU A 85 5.61 -5.16 13.80
N ALA A 86 4.40 -4.61 13.63
CA ALA A 86 4.23 -3.19 13.87
C ALA A 86 4.25 -2.86 15.37
N LYS A 87 4.84 -1.73 15.77
CA LYS A 87 4.73 -1.11 17.11
C LYS A 87 3.41 -1.33 17.92
N ASN A 88 2.26 -1.40 17.26
CA ASN A 88 0.97 -1.53 17.93
C ASN A 88 0.31 -2.92 17.74
N GLU A 89 1.03 -3.85 17.13
CA GLU A 89 0.57 -5.22 16.87
C GLU A 89 1.23 -6.16 17.87
N GLN A 90 0.52 -7.25 18.15
CA GLN A 90 1.07 -8.44 18.80
C GLN A 90 1.14 -9.57 17.77
N ALA A 91 1.86 -10.65 18.06
CA ALA A 91 2.03 -11.75 17.11
C ALA A 91 0.67 -12.39 16.70
N ASP A 92 -0.29 -12.41 17.63
CA ASP A 92 -1.65 -12.91 17.52
C ASP A 92 -2.68 -11.84 17.11
N ASP A 93 -2.36 -10.56 17.27
CA ASP A 93 -3.23 -9.42 16.91
C ASP A 93 -2.51 -8.49 15.91
N ARG A 94 -2.63 -8.85 14.64
CA ARG A 94 -1.99 -8.16 13.50
C ARG A 94 -3.05 -7.57 12.58
N ILE A 95 -2.71 -6.48 11.90
CA ILE A 95 -3.56 -5.98 10.83
C ILE A 95 -3.64 -7.04 9.73
N GLY A 96 -4.87 -7.49 9.46
CA GLY A 96 -5.13 -8.47 8.40
C GLY A 96 -4.89 -7.90 7.00
N PRO A 97 -4.92 -8.76 5.97
CA PRO A 97 -4.85 -8.33 4.58
C PRO A 97 -5.92 -7.30 4.22
N LEU A 98 -5.51 -6.28 3.45
CA LEU A 98 -6.40 -5.23 2.99
C LEU A 98 -6.71 -5.41 1.50
N ALA A 99 -8.01 -5.41 1.17
CA ALA A 99 -8.47 -5.27 -0.21
C ALA A 99 -8.49 -3.79 -0.61
N VAL A 100 -7.66 -3.44 -1.59
CA VAL A 100 -7.56 -2.13 -2.23
C VAL A 100 -8.31 -2.20 -3.56
N PRO A 101 -9.46 -1.51 -3.70
CA PRO A 101 -10.21 -1.53 -4.94
C PRO A 101 -9.49 -0.73 -6.03
N SER A 102 -9.72 -1.12 -7.27
CA SER A 102 -9.36 -0.30 -8.43
C SER A 102 -10.18 0.98 -8.48
N PHE A 103 -9.53 2.06 -8.91
CA PHE A 103 -10.21 3.30 -9.20
C PHE A 103 -10.61 3.32 -10.67
N LEU A 104 -11.90 3.18 -10.93
CA LEU A 104 -12.49 3.30 -12.27
C LEU A 104 -13.17 4.66 -12.45
N ARG A 105 -13.12 5.20 -13.66
CA ARG A 105 -13.91 6.34 -14.14
C ARG A 105 -14.42 5.98 -15.54
N ASP A 106 -15.73 6.04 -15.74
CA ASP A 106 -16.39 5.79 -17.03
C ASP A 106 -15.95 4.45 -17.66
N GLY A 107 -15.91 3.38 -16.85
CA GLY A 107 -15.51 2.04 -17.28
C GLY A 107 -14.00 1.83 -17.47
N ASN A 108 -13.19 2.87 -17.36
CA ASN A 108 -11.74 2.82 -17.59
C ASN A 108 -10.97 2.98 -16.27
N PHE A 109 -9.76 2.42 -16.20
CA PHE A 109 -8.87 2.65 -15.05
C PHE A 109 -8.48 4.13 -14.98
N HIS A 110 -8.78 4.77 -13.84
CA HIS A 110 -8.35 6.13 -13.61
C HIS A 110 -6.82 6.19 -13.59
N PRO A 111 -6.17 7.26 -14.10
CA PRO A 111 -4.71 7.43 -14.04
C PRO A 111 -4.12 7.39 -12.62
N LEU A 112 -4.95 7.50 -11.59
CA LEU A 112 -4.60 7.46 -10.17
C LEU A 112 -5.08 6.17 -9.49
N CYS A 113 -5.33 5.12 -10.26
CA CYS A 113 -5.70 3.81 -9.75
C CYS A 113 -4.50 3.17 -9.01
N PRO A 114 -4.64 2.84 -7.71
CA PRO A 114 -3.55 2.24 -6.94
C PRO A 114 -3.19 0.84 -7.44
N VAL A 115 -4.17 0.05 -7.88
CA VAL A 115 -3.96 -1.32 -8.41
C VAL A 115 -3.14 -1.25 -9.71
N HIS A 116 -3.52 -0.37 -10.63
CA HIS A 116 -2.80 -0.20 -11.89
C HIS A 116 -1.39 0.37 -11.68
N ALA A 117 -1.22 1.30 -10.74
CA ALA A 117 0.10 1.82 -10.37
C ALA A 117 0.99 0.73 -9.75
N PHE A 118 0.44 -0.15 -8.91
CA PHE A 118 1.13 -1.31 -8.37
C PHE A 118 1.60 -2.26 -9.49
N VAL A 119 0.70 -2.67 -10.38
CA VAL A 119 1.02 -3.61 -11.47
C VAL A 119 2.09 -3.03 -12.40
N ALA A 120 1.93 -1.78 -12.84
CA ALA A 120 2.90 -1.12 -13.71
C ALA A 120 4.29 -1.03 -13.06
N TYR A 121 4.35 -0.73 -11.76
CA TYR A 121 5.62 -0.68 -11.04
C TYR A 121 6.26 -2.06 -10.88
N VAL A 122 5.48 -3.09 -10.50
CA VAL A 122 5.98 -4.47 -10.35
C VAL A 122 6.53 -4.99 -11.68
N GLU A 123 5.83 -4.78 -12.79
CA GLU A 123 6.29 -5.19 -14.12
C GLU A 123 7.58 -4.47 -14.53
N ALA A 124 7.63 -3.14 -14.36
CA ALA A 124 8.83 -2.36 -14.65
C ALA A 124 10.05 -2.74 -13.80
N THR A 125 9.85 -3.52 -12.74
CA THR A 125 10.90 -3.98 -11.82
C THR A 125 10.88 -5.49 -11.65
N ARG A 126 10.38 -6.25 -12.63
CA ARG A 126 10.19 -7.71 -12.56
C ARG A 126 11.45 -8.51 -12.20
N GLY A 127 12.64 -7.99 -12.49
CA GLY A 127 13.92 -8.62 -12.14
C GLY A 127 14.39 -8.38 -10.69
N ALA A 128 13.65 -7.61 -9.89
CA ALA A 128 13.99 -7.39 -8.49
C ALA A 128 13.59 -8.58 -7.61
N SER A 129 14.23 -8.71 -6.44
CA SER A 129 13.89 -9.76 -5.47
C SER A 129 12.40 -9.71 -5.06
N PRO A 130 11.79 -10.84 -4.68
CA PRO A 130 10.41 -10.86 -4.21
C PRO A 130 10.23 -10.37 -2.77
N ASP A 131 11.33 -10.22 -2.00
CA ASP A 131 11.29 -9.98 -0.55
C ASP A 131 10.84 -8.57 -0.18
N HIS A 132 10.98 -7.62 -1.10
CA HIS A 132 10.55 -6.24 -0.91
C HIS A 132 9.71 -5.78 -2.10
N LEU A 133 8.73 -4.92 -1.83
CA LEU A 133 7.95 -4.32 -2.90
C LEU A 133 8.73 -3.19 -3.57
N PHE A 134 9.26 -2.25 -2.78
CA PHE A 134 9.86 -1.02 -3.30
C PHE A 134 11.39 -1.04 -3.30
N TYR A 135 11.96 -0.65 -4.44
CA TYR A 135 13.39 -0.55 -4.69
C TYR A 135 13.76 0.85 -5.15
N ASN A 136 14.98 1.27 -4.81
CA ASN A 136 15.58 2.49 -5.33
C ASN A 136 15.79 2.36 -6.84
N SER A 137 15.21 3.26 -7.62
CA SER A 137 15.27 3.19 -9.09
C SER A 137 16.67 3.36 -9.69
N ARG A 138 17.64 3.89 -8.92
CA ARG A 138 19.03 4.07 -9.37
C ARG A 138 19.93 2.94 -8.90
N SER A 139 19.85 2.58 -7.62
CA SER A 139 20.77 1.60 -7.04
C SER A 139 20.25 0.17 -7.06
N GLY A 140 18.97 -0.06 -7.37
CA GLY A 140 18.35 -1.39 -7.30
C GLY A 140 18.17 -1.96 -5.89
N ASN A 141 18.54 -1.22 -4.84
CA ASN A 141 18.47 -1.68 -3.46
C ASN A 141 17.07 -1.50 -2.87
N PRO A 142 16.62 -2.37 -1.94
CA PRO A 142 15.36 -2.20 -1.23
C PRO A 142 15.23 -0.84 -0.54
N LEU A 143 14.01 -0.29 -0.50
CA LEU A 143 13.72 0.92 0.26
C LEU A 143 13.36 0.62 1.71
N PHE A 144 14.14 1.19 2.62
CA PHE A 144 13.91 1.12 4.05
C PHE A 144 12.92 2.20 4.54
N PRO A 145 12.38 2.10 5.77
CA PRO A 145 11.35 3.02 6.28
C PRO A 145 11.74 4.50 6.19
N ARG A 146 13.02 4.83 6.45
CA ARG A 146 13.54 6.20 6.32
C ARG A 146 13.50 6.70 4.87
N SER A 147 13.92 5.87 3.93
CA SER A 147 13.91 6.18 2.50
C SER A 147 12.49 6.35 1.96
N ILE A 148 11.56 5.49 2.39
CA ILE A 148 10.14 5.63 2.06
C ILE A 148 9.57 6.92 2.61
N ALA A 149 9.83 7.26 3.88
CA ALA A 149 9.35 8.50 4.46
C ALA A 149 9.88 9.73 3.71
N HIS A 150 11.18 9.72 3.36
CA HIS A 150 11.79 10.79 2.58
C HIS A 150 11.17 10.89 1.18
N LEU A 151 10.95 9.77 0.49
CA LEU A 151 10.35 9.77 -0.85
C LEU A 151 8.90 10.25 -0.84
N LEU A 152 8.11 9.90 0.19
CA LEU A 152 6.76 10.44 0.38
C LEU A 152 6.78 11.96 0.56
N CYS A 153 7.70 12.49 1.38
CA CYS A 153 7.87 13.93 1.53
C CYS A 153 8.25 14.58 0.19
N ARG A 154 9.19 14.00 -0.55
CA ARG A 154 9.63 14.53 -1.84
C ARG A 154 8.52 14.55 -2.89
N VAL A 155 7.67 13.53 -2.94
CA VAL A 155 6.48 13.53 -3.81
C VAL A 155 5.55 14.69 -3.48
N ILE A 156 5.32 14.95 -2.18
CA ILE A 156 4.49 16.07 -1.75
C ILE A 156 5.15 17.41 -2.10
N GLU A 157 6.44 17.57 -1.82
CA GLU A 157 7.19 18.80 -2.13
C GLU A 157 7.21 19.12 -3.62
N ASN A 158 7.33 18.10 -4.48
CA ASN A 158 7.27 18.28 -5.93
C ASN A 158 5.86 18.65 -6.40
N GLY A 159 4.83 18.03 -5.83
CA GLY A 159 3.44 18.26 -6.23
C GLY A 159 2.81 19.53 -5.66
N ASP A 160 3.24 19.95 -4.46
CA ASP A 160 2.79 21.19 -3.80
C ASP A 160 3.98 21.91 -3.13
N PRO A 161 4.79 22.63 -3.92
CA PRO A 161 6.01 23.27 -3.44
C PRO A 161 5.80 24.26 -2.28
N ARG A 162 6.88 24.56 -1.55
CA ARG A 162 6.95 25.51 -0.41
C ARG A 162 6.31 25.02 0.90
N HIS A 163 6.06 23.72 1.01
CA HIS A 163 5.62 23.09 2.25
C HIS A 163 6.69 22.15 2.79
N ALA A 164 6.71 21.96 4.11
CA ALA A 164 7.59 20.99 4.78
C ALA A 164 6.75 19.80 5.26
N PRO A 165 6.37 18.87 4.36
CA PRO A 165 5.47 17.80 4.69
C PRO A 165 6.12 16.80 5.63
N ARG A 166 5.29 16.12 6.42
CA ARG A 166 5.69 14.92 7.16
C ARG A 166 5.09 13.73 6.43
N ALA A 167 5.87 12.68 6.16
CA ALA A 167 5.36 11.46 5.52
C ALA A 167 4.09 10.91 6.21
N HIS A 168 4.05 11.02 7.53
CA HIS A 168 2.93 10.60 8.36
C HIS A 168 1.62 11.36 8.09
N SER A 169 1.69 12.56 7.50
CA SER A 169 0.50 13.32 7.13
C SER A 169 -0.30 12.64 6.00
N VAL A 170 0.33 11.87 5.11
CA VAL A 170 -0.35 11.07 4.08
C VAL A 170 -1.34 10.10 4.72
N ARG A 171 -0.92 9.44 5.80
CA ARG A 171 -1.78 8.55 6.59
C ARG A 171 -2.94 9.31 7.24
N GLY A 172 -2.72 10.51 7.76
CA GLY A 172 -3.80 11.36 8.28
C GLY A 172 -4.81 11.74 7.20
N VAL A 173 -4.33 12.10 6.01
CA VAL A 173 -5.18 12.40 4.84
C VAL A 173 -6.00 11.18 4.44
N ALA A 174 -5.36 10.00 4.31
CA ALA A 174 -6.03 8.75 3.99
C ALA A 174 -7.15 8.41 4.99
N ALA A 175 -6.85 8.52 6.27
CA ALA A 175 -7.80 8.19 7.33
C ALA A 175 -8.97 9.18 7.39
N SER A 176 -8.69 10.47 7.16
CA SER A 176 -9.72 11.50 7.10
C SER A 176 -10.65 11.28 5.91
N LEU A 177 -10.13 10.95 4.73
CA LEU A 177 -10.96 10.62 3.56
C LEU A 177 -11.80 9.36 3.79
N ALA A 178 -11.21 8.30 4.35
CA ALA A 178 -11.93 7.07 4.66
C ALA A 178 -13.03 7.32 5.70
N PHE A 179 -12.77 8.17 6.70
CA PHE A 179 -13.77 8.59 7.67
C PHE A 179 -14.91 9.39 7.03
N LEU A 180 -14.62 10.36 6.16
CA LEU A 180 -15.63 11.12 5.43
C LEU A 180 -16.53 10.23 4.54
N ARG A 181 -16.02 9.07 4.10
CA ARG A 181 -16.74 8.12 3.25
C ARG A 181 -17.61 7.15 4.03
N THR A 182 -17.11 6.69 5.18
CA THR A 182 -17.71 5.58 5.93
C THR A 182 -18.45 6.04 7.18
N HIS A 183 -18.16 7.25 7.66
CA HIS A 183 -18.58 7.78 8.96
C HIS A 183 -18.32 6.83 10.15
N SER A 184 -17.39 5.88 10.01
CA SER A 184 -17.09 4.87 11.03
C SER A 184 -15.66 5.03 11.53
N VAL A 185 -15.54 5.56 12.74
CA VAL A 185 -14.25 5.69 13.44
C VAL A 185 -13.63 4.32 13.72
N GLU A 186 -14.44 3.34 14.12
CA GLU A 186 -14.01 1.97 14.42
C GLU A 186 -13.41 1.31 13.18
N ARG A 187 -14.12 1.34 12.04
CA ARG A 187 -13.63 0.79 10.79
C ARG A 187 -12.30 1.41 10.37
N VAL A 188 -12.20 2.73 10.39
CA VAL A 188 -10.95 3.40 10.01
C VAL A 188 -9.84 3.04 11.00
N ARG A 189 -10.12 3.04 12.31
CA ARG A 189 -9.17 2.66 13.36
C ARG A 189 -8.60 1.26 13.12
N ASP A 190 -9.47 0.30 12.85
CA ASP A 190 -9.10 -1.12 12.70
C ASP A 190 -8.26 -1.32 11.44
N LEU A 191 -8.67 -0.72 10.32
CA LEU A 191 -7.91 -0.75 9.07
C LEU A 191 -6.51 -0.14 9.19
N GLY A 192 -6.33 0.83 10.08
CA GLY A 192 -5.01 1.41 10.31
C GLY A 192 -4.19 0.70 11.39
N GLY A 193 -4.78 -0.12 12.26
CA GLY A 193 -4.09 -0.67 13.44
C GLY A 193 -3.64 0.41 14.44
N TRP A 194 -4.57 1.29 14.81
CA TRP A 194 -4.35 2.25 15.90
C TRP A 194 -4.75 1.65 17.25
N ALA A 195 -3.84 1.74 18.22
CA ALA A 195 -4.05 1.20 19.57
C ALA A 195 -5.24 1.82 20.33
N SER A 196 -5.65 3.04 20.01
CA SER A 196 -6.81 3.66 20.65
C SER A 196 -7.55 4.64 19.74
N THR A 197 -8.87 4.73 19.95
CA THR A 197 -9.74 5.71 19.29
C THR A 197 -9.35 7.15 19.60
N SER A 198 -8.88 7.43 20.82
CA SER A 198 -8.39 8.75 21.21
C SER A 198 -7.13 9.15 20.43
N SER A 199 -6.17 8.23 20.30
CA SER A 199 -4.97 8.45 19.50
C SER A 199 -5.31 8.68 18.03
N PHE A 200 -6.28 7.94 17.50
CA PHE A 200 -6.78 8.12 16.15
C PHE A 200 -7.42 9.51 15.94
N ARG A 201 -8.46 9.85 16.72
CA ARG A 201 -9.21 11.10 16.56
C ARG A 201 -8.32 12.33 16.69
N THR A 202 -7.50 12.36 17.74
CA THR A 202 -6.63 13.52 18.02
C THR A 202 -5.48 13.63 17.03
N ARG A 203 -5.00 12.51 16.46
CA ARG A 203 -3.76 12.52 15.66
C ARG A 203 -3.93 12.24 14.17
N TYR A 204 -5.09 11.88 13.67
CA TYR A 204 -5.22 11.42 12.27
C TYR A 204 -6.47 11.93 11.55
N LEU A 205 -7.37 12.63 12.24
CA LEU A 205 -8.52 13.27 11.61
C LEU A 205 -8.25 14.76 11.36
N PHE A 206 -8.24 15.12 10.08
CA PHE A 206 -8.30 16.48 9.59
C PHE A 206 -9.77 16.86 9.39
N HIS A 207 -10.21 17.95 10.02
CA HIS A 207 -11.62 18.35 10.05
C HIS A 207 -12.03 19.18 8.82
N SER A 208 -11.06 19.73 8.11
CA SER A 208 -11.21 20.67 6.99
C SER A 208 -10.78 20.05 5.65
N LEU A 209 -10.63 18.73 5.56
CA LEU A 209 -10.19 18.07 4.34
C LEU A 209 -11.35 18.02 3.32
N SER A 210 -11.11 18.54 2.11
CA SER A 210 -12.08 18.45 1.03
C SER A 210 -12.16 17.01 0.47
N PRO A 211 -13.37 16.53 0.11
CA PRO A 211 -13.51 15.27 -0.61
C PRO A 211 -12.66 15.30 -1.88
N THR A 212 -11.75 14.34 -2.01
CA THR A 212 -10.88 14.19 -3.18
C THR A 212 -11.10 12.80 -3.78
N PRO A 213 -11.29 12.68 -5.10
CA PRO A 213 -11.53 11.40 -5.75
C PRO A 213 -10.23 10.60 -5.86
N CYS A 214 -9.96 9.78 -4.85
CA CYS A 214 -8.89 8.78 -4.83
C CYS A 214 -9.30 7.59 -3.95
N VAL A 215 -8.61 6.45 -4.03
CA VAL A 215 -8.80 5.35 -3.08
C VAL A 215 -8.09 5.70 -1.77
N ALA A 216 -8.75 5.47 -0.63
CA ALA A 216 -8.18 5.75 0.69
C ALA A 216 -8.56 4.66 1.70
N MET A 217 -7.58 4.00 2.32
CA MET A 217 -7.79 2.90 3.28
C MET A 217 -8.83 1.86 2.83
N GLY A 218 -8.68 1.30 1.63
CA GLY A 218 -9.59 0.32 1.04
C GLY A 218 -10.96 0.88 0.64
N THR A 219 -11.21 2.18 0.84
CA THR A 219 -12.48 2.82 0.43
C THR A 219 -12.33 3.44 -0.95
N PRO A 220 -13.21 3.11 -1.92
CA PRO A 220 -13.22 3.77 -3.22
C PRO A 220 -13.59 5.25 -3.06
N PRO A 221 -13.27 6.11 -4.05
CA PRO A 221 -13.74 7.49 -4.03
C PRO A 221 -15.26 7.56 -3.98
N SER A 222 -15.80 8.43 -3.14
CA SER A 222 -17.20 8.84 -3.25
C SER A 222 -17.36 9.50 -4.60
N ILE A 223 -18.08 8.86 -5.53
CA ILE A 223 -18.67 9.61 -6.64
C ILE A 223 -19.64 10.59 -5.97
N PRO A 224 -19.58 11.91 -6.25
CA PRO A 224 -20.60 12.84 -5.79
C PRO A 224 -21.94 12.29 -6.25
N GLN A 225 -22.72 11.75 -5.31
CA GLN A 225 -24.10 11.42 -5.59
C GLN A 225 -24.73 12.78 -5.91
N GLY A 226 -25.18 12.96 -7.16
CA GLY A 226 -26.01 14.11 -7.53
C GLY A 226 -27.13 14.29 -6.50
N PRO A 227 -27.71 15.50 -6.40
CA PRO A 227 -28.64 15.85 -5.33
C PRO A 227 -29.66 14.74 -5.14
N ARG A 228 -29.57 14.03 -4.01
CA ARG A 228 -30.45 12.91 -3.71
C ARG A 228 -31.86 13.46 -3.69
N GLY A 229 -32.66 13.07 -4.68
CA GLY A 229 -34.08 13.36 -4.69
C GLY A 229 -34.66 12.98 -3.33
N ARG A 230 -35.38 13.93 -2.72
CA ARG A 230 -35.99 13.75 -1.40
C ARG A 230 -36.84 12.49 -1.42
N HIS A 231 -36.38 11.42 -0.79
CA HIS A 231 -37.23 10.26 -0.56
C HIS A 231 -38.16 10.59 0.61
N MET A 232 -39.39 10.98 0.26
CA MET A 232 -40.51 11.11 1.18
C MET A 232 -40.74 9.79 1.91
N GLY A 233 -41.00 9.91 3.21
CA GLY A 233 -40.91 8.83 4.19
C GLY A 233 -41.91 7.69 4.00
N GLY A 234 -41.44 6.49 4.32
CA GLY A 234 -42.27 5.32 4.60
C GLY A 234 -41.92 4.76 5.97
N ARG A 235 -42.75 5.07 6.98
CA ARG A 235 -42.70 4.41 8.29
C ARG A 235 -43.09 2.94 8.13
N GLY A 236 -42.14 2.03 8.35
CA GLY A 236 -42.38 0.59 8.41
C GLY A 236 -41.71 -0.05 9.62
N ARG A 237 -42.43 -0.12 10.74
CA ARG A 237 -42.07 -0.95 11.91
C ARG A 237 -42.31 -2.42 11.55
N ARG A 238 -41.33 -3.32 11.75
CA ARG A 238 -41.55 -4.63 12.42
C ARG A 238 -40.27 -5.48 12.58
N LYS A 239 -39.99 -5.74 13.86
CA LYS A 239 -39.58 -6.97 14.57
C LYS A 239 -38.44 -7.84 14.03
N ARG A 240 -37.44 -7.97 14.91
CA ARG A 240 -36.44 -9.04 15.00
C ARG A 240 -37.09 -10.42 15.08
N LYS A 241 -36.49 -11.40 14.40
CA LYS A 241 -36.30 -12.77 14.93
C LYS A 241 -35.07 -13.38 14.27
N ALA A 242 -34.05 -13.63 15.09
CA ALA A 242 -32.90 -14.45 14.72
C ALA A 242 -33.32 -15.91 14.83
N GLN A 243 -33.01 -16.72 13.82
CA GLN A 243 -33.04 -18.17 13.93
C GLN A 243 -31.83 -18.71 13.18
N LEU A 244 -30.89 -19.26 13.95
CA LEU A 244 -29.79 -20.09 13.48
C LEU A 244 -30.37 -21.29 12.74
N LEU A 245 -29.88 -21.56 11.55
CA LEU A 245 -29.84 -22.91 10.97
C LEU A 245 -28.49 -23.11 10.30
N LEU A 246 -27.74 -24.04 10.88
CA LEU A 246 -26.58 -24.71 10.30
C LEU A 246 -27.01 -25.41 9.00
N SER A 247 -26.23 -25.24 7.93
CA SER A 247 -26.25 -26.18 6.81
C SER A 247 -24.82 -26.43 6.33
N HIS A 248 -24.51 -27.72 6.22
CA HIS A 248 -23.25 -28.33 5.81
C HIS A 248 -22.91 -28.04 4.33
N PRO A 249 -21.64 -28.20 3.92
CA PRO A 249 -21.17 -27.86 2.57
C PRO A 249 -21.56 -28.93 1.53
N PRO A 250 -21.76 -28.56 0.24
CA PRO A 250 -21.83 -29.52 -0.84
C PRO A 250 -20.43 -29.87 -1.41
N PRO A 251 -20.32 -31.01 -2.12
CA PRO A 251 -19.08 -31.71 -2.39
C PRO A 251 -18.34 -31.22 -3.65
N ASP A 252 -17.11 -31.72 -3.78
CA ASP A 252 -16.17 -31.58 -4.89
C ASP A 252 -16.80 -31.47 -6.29
N ALA A 253 -16.34 -30.47 -7.04
CA ALA A 253 -16.32 -30.50 -8.49
C ALA A 253 -14.89 -30.23 -8.95
N ALA A 254 -14.25 -31.28 -9.44
CA ALA A 254 -12.96 -31.26 -10.09
C ALA A 254 -12.98 -30.39 -11.37
N GLY A 255 -11.83 -29.76 -11.63
CA GLY A 255 -11.37 -29.46 -12.98
C GLY A 255 -11.71 -28.08 -13.54
N THR A 256 -10.82 -27.09 -13.33
CA THR A 256 -10.58 -26.04 -14.33
C THR A 256 -9.15 -25.50 -14.21
N HIS A 257 -8.36 -25.82 -15.24
CA HIS A 257 -7.11 -25.23 -15.73
C HIS A 257 -6.38 -24.18 -14.88
N PHE A 258 -5.22 -24.60 -14.37
CA PHE A 258 -4.08 -23.75 -14.04
C PHE A 258 -3.60 -23.00 -15.30
N PHE A 259 -3.56 -21.67 -15.26
CA PHE A 259 -2.71 -20.89 -16.14
C PHE A 259 -1.46 -20.47 -15.37
N LEU A 260 -0.37 -21.20 -15.61
CA LEU A 260 0.98 -20.73 -15.38
C LEU A 260 1.24 -19.55 -16.33
N ILE A 261 1.76 -18.44 -15.81
CA ILE A 261 2.49 -17.49 -16.65
C ILE A 261 3.76 -18.23 -17.08
N GLY A 262 3.69 -18.82 -18.28
CA GLY A 262 4.73 -19.64 -18.86
C GLY A 262 6.01 -18.85 -19.10
N VAL A 263 7.05 -19.21 -18.36
CA VAL A 263 8.45 -18.98 -18.68
C VAL A 263 8.81 -20.00 -19.75
N GLY A 264 9.11 -19.52 -20.95
CA GLY A 264 9.73 -20.34 -22.00
C GLY A 264 11.24 -20.20 -21.93
N GLU A 265 11.93 -21.24 -21.47
CA GLU A 265 13.32 -21.50 -21.82
C GLU A 265 13.51 -23.02 -21.95
N ARG A 266 13.79 -23.46 -23.18
CA ARG A 266 14.23 -24.82 -23.48
C ARG A 266 15.75 -24.83 -23.36
N TYR A 267 16.29 -25.62 -22.45
CA TYR A 267 17.67 -26.11 -22.56
C TYR A 267 17.60 -27.62 -22.78
N SER A 268 18.01 -28.04 -23.97
CA SER A 268 18.41 -29.40 -24.29
C SER A 268 19.92 -29.40 -24.45
N ALA A 269 20.63 -30.20 -23.66
CA ALA A 269 21.87 -30.82 -24.06
C ALA A 269 22.12 -32.03 -23.14
N GLU A 270 22.30 -33.18 -23.78
CA GLU A 270 22.49 -34.49 -23.20
C GLU A 270 23.86 -34.69 -22.54
N GLU A 271 23.92 -35.81 -21.82
CA GLU A 271 25.00 -36.42 -21.06
C GLU A 271 26.28 -36.74 -21.86
N GLY A 272 27.39 -36.83 -21.11
CA GLY A 272 28.62 -37.48 -21.53
C GLY A 272 29.58 -37.65 -20.36
N LEU A 273 29.54 -38.83 -19.71
CA LEU A 273 30.58 -39.36 -18.83
C LEU A 273 31.93 -39.43 -19.58
N ASP A 274 33.06 -39.12 -18.91
CA ASP A 274 33.98 -40.15 -18.36
C ASP A 274 35.33 -39.57 -17.85
N THR A 275 35.85 -40.27 -16.84
CA THR A 275 37.25 -40.44 -16.35
C THR A 275 38.13 -39.27 -15.82
N SER A 276 38.38 -39.35 -14.51
CA SER A 276 39.57 -38.88 -13.74
C SER A 276 40.86 -39.63 -14.16
N PRO A 277 42.06 -39.45 -13.55
CA PRO A 277 42.58 -38.42 -12.59
C PRO A 277 44.01 -37.90 -12.94
N HIS A 278 44.54 -36.88 -12.23
CA HIS A 278 45.97 -36.81 -11.82
C HIS A 278 46.29 -35.64 -10.85
N HIS A 279 46.73 -36.04 -9.65
CA HIS A 279 47.83 -35.52 -8.81
C HIS A 279 48.40 -34.08 -8.93
N HIS A 280 48.32 -33.31 -7.83
CA HIS A 280 49.43 -32.84 -6.94
C HIS A 280 48.95 -31.63 -6.11
N GLN A 281 48.80 -31.69 -4.78
CA GLN A 281 49.80 -31.59 -3.69
C GLN A 281 50.25 -30.14 -3.31
N VAL A 282 50.08 -29.85 -2.00
CA VAL A 282 50.85 -28.97 -1.09
C VAL A 282 50.67 -27.43 -1.12
N ALA A 283 49.89 -26.95 -0.13
CA ALA A 283 50.19 -26.03 1.01
C ALA A 283 51.02 -24.70 0.85
N PRO A 284 50.84 -23.73 1.79
CA PRO A 284 51.01 -22.28 1.56
C PRO A 284 52.29 -21.66 2.18
N LEU A 285 52.64 -20.43 1.76
CA LEU A 285 53.63 -19.58 2.47
C LEU A 285 53.26 -18.08 2.47
N SER A 286 53.04 -17.58 3.69
CA SER A 286 53.58 -16.38 4.36
C SER A 286 53.90 -15.06 3.61
N VAL A 287 53.27 -13.99 4.11
CA VAL A 287 53.83 -12.72 4.65
C VAL A 287 55.14 -12.17 4.03
N GLN A 288 55.08 -10.95 3.49
CA GLN A 288 56.12 -9.93 3.75
C GLN A 288 55.64 -8.47 3.58
N ARG A 289 56.01 -7.66 4.57
CA ARG A 289 55.94 -6.19 4.65
C ARG A 289 57.13 -5.54 3.89
N GLN A 290 57.05 -4.20 3.78
CA GLN A 290 57.99 -3.18 3.25
C GLN A 290 57.63 -2.81 1.80
N ILE A 291 57.38 -1.53 1.46
CA ILE A 291 58.00 -0.26 1.91
C ILE A 291 56.94 0.75 2.33
#